data_AF-A0A9E6R5H0-F1
#
_entry.id   AF-A0A9E6R5H0-F1
#
_cell.length_a   1.000
_cell.length_b   1.000
_cell.length_c   1.000
_cell.angle_alpha   90.00
_cell.angle_beta   90.00
_cell.angle_gamma   90.00
#
_symmetry.space_group_name_H-M   'P 1'
#
loop_
_entity.id
_entity.type
_entity.pdbx_description
1 polymer ?
#
loop_
_entity_poly.entity_id
_entity_poly.type
_entity_poly.pdbx_seq_one_letter_code
_entity_poly.pdbx_strand_id
1 'polypeptide(L)' 'MLTRAAALALIVATATALAACGKKGDPEYPSGTQMEKRTQPDGSTVEKPKRPDRPFVLDGLLN' A
#
# COMPACT_ATOMS: atom_id res chain seq x y z
N MET A 1 -14.29 -38.92 -4.26
CA MET A 1 -13.51 -38.04 -5.18
C MET A 1 -14.12 -36.64 -5.29
N LEU A 2 -15.44 -36.50 -5.40
CA LEU A 2 -16.15 -35.21 -5.56
C LEU A 2 -15.89 -34.18 -4.43
N THR A 3 -15.79 -34.63 -3.17
CA THR A 3 -15.53 -33.78 -2.00
C THR A 3 -14.13 -33.16 -1.98
N ARG A 4 -13.12 -33.88 -2.48
CA ARG A 4 -11.75 -33.35 -2.58
C ARG A 4 -11.64 -32.29 -3.68
N ALA A 5 -12.31 -32.50 -4.81
CA ALA A 5 -12.37 -31.52 -5.90
C ALA A 5 -13.10 -30.24 -5.46
N ALA A 6 -14.19 -30.37 -4.71
CA ALA A 6 -14.92 -29.22 -4.15
C ALA A 6 -14.09 -28.40 -3.16
N ALA A 7 -13.32 -29.06 -2.28
CA ALA A 7 -12.42 -28.37 -1.35
C ALA A 7 -11.31 -27.60 -2.08
N LEU A 8 -10.72 -28.17 -3.13
CA LEU A 8 -9.70 -27.49 -3.94
C LEU A 8 -10.27 -26.28 -4.69
N ALA A 9 -11.47 -26.41 -5.27
CA ALA A 9 -12.13 -25.30 -5.95
C ALA A 9 -12.39 -24.12 -4.99
N LEU A 10 -12.78 -24.42 -3.74
CA LEU A 10 -13.05 -23.41 -2.73
C LEU A 10 -11.78 -22.67 -2.29
N ILE A 11 -10.66 -23.37 -2.16
CA ILE A 11 -9.35 -22.76 -1.84
C ILE A 11 -8.87 -21.87 -2.99
N VAL A 12 -9.00 -22.31 -4.24
CA VAL A 12 -8.60 -21.50 -5.40
C VAL A 12 -9.47 -20.25 -5.51
N ALA A 13 -10.79 -20.38 -5.29
CA ALA A 13 -11.71 -19.25 -5.34
C ALA A 13 -11.43 -18.19 -4.26
N THR A 14 -11.09 -18.60 -3.04
CA THR A 14 -10.75 -17.64 -1.96
C THR A 14 -9.39 -16.99 -2.17
N ALA A 15 -8.40 -17.75 -2.66
CA ALA A 15 -7.08 -17.20 -2.95
C ALA A 15 -7.12 -16.14 -4.07
N THR A 16 -7.89 -16.38 -5.13
CA THR A 16 -8.04 -15.42 -6.23
C THR A 16 -8.88 -14.22 -5.83
N ALA A 17 -9.92 -14.40 -5.00
CA ALA A 17 -10.71 -13.29 -4.46
C ALA A 17 -9.86 -12.35 -3.58
N LEU A 18 -8.99 -12.91 -2.72
CA LEU A 18 -8.08 -12.10 -1.90
C LEU A 18 -7.00 -11.41 -2.75
N ALA A 19 -6.49 -12.06 -3.79
CA ALA A 19 -5.56 -11.44 -4.74
C ALA A 19 -6.23 -10.30 -5.53
N ALA A 20 -7.54 -10.40 -5.79
CA ALA A 20 -8.34 -9.39 -6.48
C ALA A 20 -8.69 -8.16 -5.63
N CYS A 21 -8.53 -8.21 -4.29
CA CYS A 21 -8.67 -7.02 -3.44
C CYS A 21 -7.62 -5.94 -3.70
N GLY A 22 -6.63 -6.21 -4.56
CA GLY A 22 -5.74 -5.22 -5.14
C GLY A 22 -4.76 -4.65 -4.13
N LYS A 23 -3.48 -4.59 -4.51
CA LYS A 23 -2.55 -3.74 -3.77
C LYS A 23 -2.90 -2.29 -4.10
N LYS A 24 -3.16 -1.47 -3.08
CA LYS A 24 -3.33 -0.02 -3.28
C LYS A 24 -2.09 0.48 -4.04
N GLY A 25 -2.32 1.04 -5.23
CA GLY A 25 -1.27 1.63 -6.06
C GLY A 25 -0.61 2.82 -5.35
N ASP A 26 0.54 3.22 -5.84
CA ASP A 26 1.19 4.42 -5.32
C ASP A 26 0.27 5.63 -5.52
N PRO A 27 0.16 6.53 -4.52
CA PRO A 27 -0.62 7.75 -4.68
C PRO A 27 -0.06 8.60 -5.82
N GLU A 28 -0.95 9.17 -6.63
CA GLU A 28 -0.55 10.21 -7.59
C GLU A 28 -0.27 11.51 -6.83
N TYR A 29 0.87 12.14 -7.10
CA TYR A 29 1.28 13.37 -6.41
C TYR A 29 1.10 14.59 -7.32
N PRO A 30 0.66 15.74 -6.77
CA PRO A 30 0.59 16.98 -7.54
C PRO A 30 1.95 17.39 -8.11
N SER A 31 1.93 18.12 -9.23
CA SER A 31 3.12 18.73 -9.82
C SER A 31 3.81 19.65 -8.80
N GLY A 32 5.12 19.52 -8.64
CA GLY A 32 5.92 20.31 -7.69
C GLY A 32 6.08 19.69 -6.29
N THR A 33 5.56 18.48 -6.06
CA THR A 33 5.84 17.72 -4.84
C THR A 33 7.34 17.44 -4.74
N GLN A 34 7.97 17.87 -3.63
CA GLN A 34 9.38 17.56 -3.38
C GLN A 34 9.52 16.08 -3.00
N MET A 35 10.38 15.36 -3.71
CA MET A 35 10.67 13.94 -3.46
C MET A 35 12.03 13.78 -2.77
N GLU A 36 12.15 12.80 -1.89
CA GLU A 36 13.39 12.38 -1.24
C GLU A 36 13.62 10.88 -1.46
N LYS A 37 14.88 10.47 -1.64
CA LYS A 37 15.25 9.06 -1.62
C LYS A 37 15.33 8.58 -0.18
N ARG A 38 14.55 7.56 0.16
CA ARG A 38 14.55 6.94 1.48
C ARG A 38 14.87 5.46 1.38
N THR A 39 15.81 5.01 2.20
CA THR A 39 16.10 3.59 2.37
C THR A 39 15.04 2.96 3.28
N GLN A 40 14.42 1.89 2.80
CA GLN A 40 13.47 1.09 3.55
C GLN A 40 14.20 0.09 4.45
N PRO A 41 13.50 -0.47 5.47
CA PRO A 41 14.07 -1.48 6.35
C PRO A 41 14.53 -2.76 5.63
N ASP A 42 13.99 -3.03 4.44
CA ASP A 42 14.38 -4.15 3.58
C ASP A 42 15.65 -3.88 2.75
N GLY A 43 16.29 -2.72 2.93
CA GLY A 43 17.48 -2.29 2.20
C GLY A 43 17.20 -1.71 0.80
N SER A 44 15.96 -1.72 0.34
CA SER A 44 15.57 -1.07 -0.92
C SER A 44 15.54 0.45 -0.78
N THR A 45 15.85 1.18 -1.85
CA THR A 45 15.71 2.64 -1.89
C THR A 45 14.48 3.03 -2.69
N VAL A 46 13.63 3.88 -2.14
CA VAL A 46 12.40 4.37 -2.79
C VAL A 46 12.32 5.89 -2.73
N GLU A 47 11.76 6.50 -3.78
CA GLU A 47 11.43 7.92 -3.78
C GLU A 47 10.08 8.12 -3.08
N LYS A 48 10.06 8.96 -2.06
CA LYS A 48 8.84 9.34 -1.33
C LYS A 48 8.76 10.86 -1.19
N PRO A 49 7.57 11.42 -0.98
CA PRO A 49 7.44 12.84 -0.68
C PRO A 49 8.27 13.21 0.54
N LYS A 50 9.02 14.30 0.42
CA LYS A 50 9.77 14.89 1.52
C LYS A 50 8.81 15.25 2.64
N ARG A 51 9.10 14.78 3.85
CA ARG A 51 8.30 15.16 5.03
C ARG A 51 8.57 16.62 5.39
N PRO A 52 7.55 17.40 5.73
CA PRO A 52 7.76 18.75 6.26
C PRO A 52 8.46 18.67 7.62
N ASP A 53 9.46 19.52 7.83
CA ASP A 53 10.19 19.62 9.10
C ASP A 53 9.37 20.31 10.21
N ARG A 54 8.23 20.91 9.85
CA ARG A 54 7.34 21.66 10.74
C ARG A 54 5.98 20.96 10.85
N PRO A 55 5.28 21.08 12.01
CA PRO A 55 3.96 20.51 12.20
C PRO A 55 2.94 21.09 11.20
N PHE A 56 1.89 20.32 10.91
CA PHE A 56 0.83 20.79 10.05
C PHE A 56 0.00 21.85 10.79
N VAL A 57 -0.36 22.93 10.10
CA VAL A 57 -0.97 24.12 10.73
C VAL A 57 -2.28 23.77 11.45
N LEU A 58 -3.00 22.75 10.99
CA LEU A 58 -4.26 22.32 11.60
C LEU A 58 -4.09 21.28 12.70
N ASP A 59 -2.86 20.85 13.04
CA ASP A 59 -2.64 19.89 14.13
C ASP A 59 -3.16 20.41 15.47
N GLY A 60 -3.18 21.74 15.66
CA GLY A 60 -3.78 22.36 16.85
C GLY A 60 -5.32 22.34 16.89
N LEU A 61 -5.98 22.14 15.74
CA LEU A 61 -7.44 22.12 15.60
C LEU A 61 -8.03 20.70 15.55
N LEU A 62 -7.20 19.68 15.33
CA LEU A 62 -7.60 18.29 15.15
C LEU A 62 -7.42 17.44 16.43
N ASN A 63 -7.11 18.07 17.57
CA ASN A 63 -7.02 17.43 18.88
C ASN A 63 -8.38 17.36 19.58
#